data_AF-A0A359BK89-F1
#
_entry.id   AF-A0A359BK89-F1
#
_cell.length_a   1.000
_cell.length_b   1.000
_cell.length_c   1.000
_cell.angle_alpha   90.00
_cell.angle_beta   90.00
_cell.angle_gamma   90.00
#
_symmetry.space_group_name_H-M   'P 1'
#
loop_
_entity.id
_entity.type
_entity.pdbx_description
1 polymer ?
#
loop_
_entity_poly.entity_id
_entity_poly.type
_entity_poly.pdbx_seq_one_letter_code
_entity_poly.pdbx_strand_id
1 'polypeptide(L)'
;MKKSEFTGIDRVCIDRFKAPIEKFKENEDLQKWAKKQLEPIMTNVYEGRFPSVAYERHLILDDWKGHLKNPKNDYKNTEKLLIMSAITQNLEKYNETLPPILNKSVLSTVMDKVKNGENINILKTYKKELRESYLKNKFSEKKGEWVVIPSYKNDPENFKKNVEALRVFSNYTWCTHNDKAKPYLEQGDFHVYLENGQPKIGIRFKGDEIQEIQGEKNDGKIPYVYSDIVLERVGNKKCSWQAKTELNDLKIRNANIKTIKNDLKDAIKNNDAEEIFRYLGYINDGKKVKKESNNIFSRIANFFGANSQKSKVKTPIEQKELKIEAYHQPGVFRKYAGNSLDGAISFKDLGIDEDMLLKNVKYIKGNANFSDSSATSLGNVEVIGGDAIFRESRVKDIGKLKRIGGLANFSDSQITSLNDLKKIQGNAIFKYSKIDSLGNLKHIGGVLDLQDSEVKDLGELETIGWSAFFNNSKVTSLKHLKRIGYKASFMNSNVTDLGELEYIGGDAIFINSKIKDTSSIKQIRGEAFYDKKNKPTKLNKSKMKSESALLDIIDV
;
A
#
# COMPACT_ATOMS: atom_id res chain seq x y z
N MET A 1 -39.26 -1.05 12.16
CA MET A 1 -38.83 0.22 12.81
C MET A 1 -38.12 1.13 11.79
N LYS A 2 -38.01 2.43 12.09
CA LYS A 2 -37.31 3.47 11.31
C LYS A 2 -35.96 3.79 11.94
N LYS A 3 -34.99 4.18 11.10
CA LYS A 3 -33.64 4.55 11.55
C LYS A 3 -33.64 5.65 12.63
N SER A 4 -34.55 6.62 12.55
CA SER A 4 -34.69 7.73 13.50
C SER A 4 -35.08 7.30 14.91
N GLU A 5 -35.57 6.08 15.10
CA GLU A 5 -35.97 5.52 16.40
C GLU A 5 -34.78 4.92 17.18
N PHE A 6 -33.60 4.88 16.57
CA PHE A 6 -32.37 4.38 17.19
C PHE A 6 -31.36 5.50 17.39
N THR A 7 -30.69 5.51 18.54
CA THR A 7 -29.65 6.49 18.90
C THR A 7 -28.40 5.79 19.42
N GLY A 8 -27.31 6.54 19.53
CA GLY A 8 -26.04 6.06 20.07
C GLY A 8 -25.54 4.79 19.38
N ILE A 9 -25.16 3.80 20.19
CA ILE A 9 -24.48 2.58 19.71
C ILE A 9 -25.37 1.71 18.81
N ASP A 10 -26.67 1.60 19.13
CA ASP A 10 -27.60 0.82 18.30
C ASP A 10 -27.69 1.42 16.89
N ARG A 11 -27.72 2.75 16.79
CA ARG A 11 -27.74 3.42 15.50
C ARG A 11 -26.47 3.18 14.70
N VAL A 12 -25.30 3.27 15.35
CA VAL A 12 -24.00 2.99 14.72
C VAL A 12 -23.93 1.55 14.23
N CYS A 13 -24.43 0.59 15.01
CA CYS A 13 -24.50 -0.81 14.63
C CYS A 13 -25.37 -1.03 13.38
N ILE A 14 -26.57 -0.43 13.35
CA ILE A 14 -27.48 -0.49 12.20
C ILE A 14 -26.81 0.02 10.93
N ASP A 15 -26.16 1.19 11.02
CA ASP A 15 -25.55 1.82 9.84
C ASP A 15 -24.33 1.04 9.35
N ARG A 16 -23.51 0.51 10.26
CA ARG A 16 -22.31 -0.28 9.90
C ARG A 16 -22.65 -1.62 9.25
N PHE A 17 -23.59 -2.37 9.83
CA PHE A 17 -23.89 -3.74 9.41
C PHE A 17 -25.14 -3.85 8.53
N LYS A 18 -25.76 -2.71 8.20
CA LYS A 18 -26.99 -2.63 7.38
C LYS A 18 -28.09 -3.54 7.94
N ALA A 19 -28.38 -3.40 9.24
CA ALA A 19 -29.39 -4.20 9.90
C ALA A 19 -30.77 -4.03 9.23
N PRO A 20 -31.55 -5.12 9.04
CA PRO A 20 -32.85 -5.09 8.34
C PRO A 20 -33.96 -4.56 9.27
N ILE A 21 -33.82 -3.31 9.71
CA ILE A 21 -34.68 -2.70 10.74
C ILE A 21 -36.14 -2.57 10.34
N GLU A 22 -36.43 -2.59 9.04
CA GLU A 22 -37.80 -2.60 8.50
C GLU A 22 -38.57 -3.86 8.94
N LYS A 23 -37.86 -4.95 9.27
CA LYS A 23 -38.45 -6.21 9.76
C LYS A 23 -38.62 -6.24 11.28
N PHE A 24 -38.06 -5.28 12.00
CA PHE A 24 -38.08 -5.25 13.47
C PHE A 24 -39.34 -4.55 13.99
N LYS A 25 -39.91 -5.08 15.06
CA LYS A 25 -41.05 -4.53 15.79
C LYS A 25 -40.57 -3.71 17.00
N GLU A 26 -39.52 -4.16 17.67
CA GLU A 26 -38.95 -3.54 18.88
C GLU A 26 -37.42 -3.56 18.88
N ASN A 27 -36.77 -2.77 19.75
CA ASN A 27 -35.30 -2.73 19.85
C ASN A 27 -34.72 -4.11 20.25
N GLU A 28 -35.46 -4.91 21.00
CA GLU A 28 -35.06 -6.27 21.37
C GLU A 28 -34.83 -7.16 20.13
N ASP A 29 -35.54 -6.93 19.02
CA ASP A 29 -35.28 -7.62 17.75
C ASP A 29 -33.91 -7.27 17.18
N LEU A 30 -33.46 -6.01 17.32
CA LEU A 30 -32.11 -5.59 16.95
C LEU A 30 -31.07 -6.29 17.82
N GLN A 31 -31.31 -6.41 19.13
CA GLN A 31 -30.37 -7.09 20.04
C GLN A 31 -30.27 -8.59 19.73
N LYS A 32 -31.40 -9.25 19.41
CA LYS A 32 -31.44 -10.65 18.96
C LYS A 32 -30.72 -10.83 17.62
N TRP A 33 -30.95 -9.93 16.67
CA TRP A 33 -30.28 -9.94 15.38
C TRP A 33 -28.77 -9.74 15.53
N ALA A 34 -28.33 -8.76 16.33
CA ALA A 34 -26.93 -8.49 16.58
C ALA A 34 -26.23 -9.68 17.26
N LYS A 35 -26.92 -10.34 18.21
CA LYS A 35 -26.43 -11.59 18.82
C LYS A 35 -26.17 -12.66 17.75
N LYS A 36 -27.12 -12.88 16.83
CA LYS A 36 -26.96 -13.85 15.73
C LYS A 36 -25.75 -13.52 14.83
N GLN A 37 -25.49 -12.25 14.55
CA GLN A 37 -24.31 -11.83 13.78
C GLN A 37 -23.01 -11.99 14.58
N LEU A 38 -23.07 -11.82 15.90
CA LEU A 38 -21.93 -11.91 16.80
C LEU A 38 -21.48 -13.37 17.03
N GLU A 39 -22.41 -14.32 17.08
CA GLU A 39 -22.10 -15.75 17.32
C GLU A 39 -20.94 -16.30 16.47
N PRO A 40 -20.94 -16.20 15.12
CA PRO A 40 -19.83 -16.72 14.31
C PRO A 40 -18.50 -16.03 14.64
N ILE A 41 -18.51 -14.74 15.02
CA ILE A 41 -17.29 -14.00 15.40
C ILE A 41 -16.73 -14.51 16.74
N MET A 42 -17.63 -14.85 17.68
CA MET A 42 -17.27 -15.31 19.02
C MET A 42 -16.81 -16.77 19.06
N THR A 43 -17.37 -17.61 18.19
CA THR A 43 -17.05 -19.04 18.11
C THR A 43 -15.95 -19.37 17.13
N ASN A 44 -15.59 -18.44 16.23
CA ASN A 44 -14.52 -18.66 15.26
C ASN A 44 -13.17 -18.97 15.93
N VAL A 45 -12.46 -19.94 15.36
CA VAL A 45 -11.06 -20.23 15.65
C VAL A 45 -10.21 -19.40 14.69
N TYR A 46 -9.63 -18.32 15.19
CA TYR A 46 -8.79 -17.44 14.39
C TYR A 46 -7.39 -18.06 14.21
N GLU A 47 -7.27 -18.96 13.24
CA GLU A 47 -5.99 -19.54 12.80
C GLU A 47 -5.00 -18.46 12.35
N GLY A 48 -3.71 -18.77 12.33
CA GLY A 48 -2.67 -17.93 11.72
C GLY A 48 -1.68 -18.80 10.97
N ARG A 49 -0.73 -18.17 10.25
CA ARG A 49 0.29 -18.89 9.46
C ARG A 49 1.00 -20.00 10.25
N PHE A 50 1.24 -19.75 11.54
CA PHE A 50 1.87 -20.69 12.46
C PHE A 50 0.94 -21.01 13.64
N PRO A 51 1.02 -22.23 14.21
CA PRO A 51 0.24 -22.61 15.40
C PRO A 51 0.43 -21.66 16.59
N SER A 52 1.63 -21.08 16.76
CA SER A 52 1.93 -20.10 17.81
C SER A 52 1.08 -18.83 17.68
N VAL A 53 0.86 -18.34 16.45
CA VAL A 53 0.02 -17.16 16.20
C VAL A 53 -1.44 -17.47 16.55
N ALA A 54 -1.94 -18.64 16.16
CA ALA A 54 -3.30 -19.06 16.50
C ALA A 54 -3.52 -19.14 18.02
N TYR A 55 -2.53 -19.68 18.74
CA TYR A 55 -2.54 -19.74 20.21
C TYR A 55 -2.56 -18.34 20.84
N GLU A 56 -1.71 -17.42 20.37
CA GLU A 56 -1.70 -16.04 20.90
C GLU A 56 -3.00 -15.29 20.59
N ARG A 57 -3.56 -15.44 19.39
CA ARG A 57 -4.87 -14.88 19.03
C ARG A 57 -5.95 -15.38 19.97
N HIS A 58 -5.96 -16.69 20.26
CA HIS A 58 -6.92 -17.29 21.16
C HIS A 58 -6.84 -16.67 22.56
N LEU A 59 -5.64 -16.57 23.15
CA LEU A 59 -5.46 -15.98 24.48
C LEU A 59 -5.95 -14.52 24.54
N ILE A 60 -5.55 -13.69 23.58
CA ILE A 60 -5.95 -12.28 23.56
C ILE A 60 -7.47 -12.15 23.39
N LEU A 61 -8.05 -12.91 22.45
CA LEU A 61 -9.49 -12.87 22.22
C LEU A 61 -10.29 -13.43 23.38
N ASP A 62 -9.76 -14.36 24.15
CA ASP A 62 -10.41 -14.88 25.35
C ASP A 62 -10.51 -13.82 26.45
N ASP A 63 -9.50 -12.97 26.63
CA ASP A 63 -9.58 -11.81 27.53
C ASP A 63 -10.72 -10.86 27.10
N TRP A 64 -10.81 -10.56 25.80
CA TRP A 64 -11.90 -9.75 25.24
C TRP A 64 -13.27 -10.41 25.44
N LYS A 65 -13.40 -11.68 25.09
CA LYS A 65 -14.64 -12.45 25.22
C LYS A 65 -15.08 -12.53 26.68
N GLY A 66 -14.14 -12.76 27.60
CA GLY A 66 -14.40 -12.80 29.04
C GLY A 66 -14.91 -11.47 29.57
N HIS A 67 -14.28 -10.37 29.19
CA HIS A 67 -14.73 -9.02 29.57
C HIS A 67 -16.10 -8.67 29.01
N LEU A 68 -16.37 -9.00 27.75
CA LEU A 68 -17.67 -8.72 27.11
C LEU A 68 -18.80 -9.63 27.61
N LYS A 69 -18.50 -10.87 28.01
CA LYS A 69 -19.50 -11.80 28.56
C LYS A 69 -19.82 -11.56 30.03
N ASN A 70 -18.98 -10.80 30.76
CA ASN A 70 -19.20 -10.54 32.17
C ASN A 70 -20.49 -9.72 32.38
N PRO A 71 -21.52 -10.28 33.04
CA PRO A 71 -22.80 -9.61 33.24
C PRO A 71 -22.69 -8.28 33.99
N LYS A 72 -21.66 -8.10 34.83
CA LYS A 72 -21.43 -6.86 35.59
C LYS A 72 -21.09 -5.65 34.70
N ASN A 73 -20.65 -5.89 33.47
CA ASN A 73 -20.27 -4.84 32.53
C ASN A 73 -21.42 -4.37 31.62
N ASP A 74 -22.56 -5.07 31.63
CA ASP A 74 -23.81 -4.68 30.94
C ASP A 74 -23.67 -4.31 29.45
N TYR A 75 -22.79 -4.98 28.71
CA TYR A 75 -22.65 -4.74 27.27
C TYR A 75 -23.88 -5.24 26.49
N LYS A 76 -24.43 -4.39 25.63
CA LYS A 76 -25.46 -4.76 24.64
C LYS A 76 -24.90 -5.67 23.55
N ASN A 77 -25.76 -6.42 22.84
CA ASN A 77 -25.30 -7.27 21.74
C ASN A 77 -24.81 -6.45 20.54
N THR A 78 -25.42 -5.28 20.31
CA THR A 78 -24.94 -4.31 19.31
C THR A 78 -23.54 -3.79 19.62
N GLU A 79 -23.26 -3.50 20.89
CA GLU A 79 -21.93 -3.09 21.38
C GLU A 79 -20.89 -4.20 21.19
N LYS A 80 -21.20 -5.41 21.66
CA LYS A 80 -20.34 -6.58 21.50
C LYS A 80 -20.01 -6.86 20.03
N LEU A 81 -21.02 -6.77 19.15
CA LEU A 81 -20.85 -6.95 17.72
C LEU A 81 -19.91 -5.90 17.12
N LEU A 82 -20.06 -4.63 17.47
CA LEU A 82 -19.18 -3.56 17.02
C LEU A 82 -17.73 -3.78 17.47
N ILE A 83 -17.53 -4.10 18.76
CA ILE A 83 -16.20 -4.30 19.35
C ILE A 83 -15.53 -5.52 18.73
N MET A 84 -16.18 -6.68 18.76
CA MET A 84 -15.59 -7.93 18.29
C MET A 84 -15.31 -7.88 16.79
N SER A 85 -16.24 -7.37 15.99
CA SER A 85 -16.00 -7.20 14.55
C SER A 85 -14.83 -6.26 14.28
N ALA A 86 -14.68 -5.19 15.07
CA ALA A 86 -13.59 -4.23 14.87
C ALA A 86 -12.22 -4.84 15.20
N ILE A 87 -12.10 -5.63 16.27
CA ILE A 87 -10.80 -6.20 16.69
C ILE A 87 -10.40 -7.45 15.89
N THR A 88 -11.36 -8.13 15.24
CA THR A 88 -11.09 -9.35 14.45
C THR A 88 -11.07 -9.15 12.94
N GLN A 89 -11.47 -7.99 12.42
CA GLN A 89 -11.62 -7.73 10.97
C GLN A 89 -10.40 -8.05 10.09
N ASN A 90 -9.18 -8.00 10.63
CA ASN A 90 -7.94 -8.21 9.88
C ASN A 90 -7.25 -9.56 10.19
N LEU A 91 -7.94 -10.46 10.91
CA LEU A 91 -7.38 -11.75 11.29
C LEU A 91 -7.68 -12.79 10.20
N GLU A 92 -6.69 -13.08 9.36
CA GLU A 92 -6.80 -14.07 8.28
C GLU A 92 -5.96 -15.31 8.59
N LYS A 93 -6.33 -16.43 7.98
CA LYS A 93 -5.70 -17.75 8.20
C LYS A 93 -4.20 -17.76 7.94
N TYR A 94 -3.71 -17.00 6.96
CA TYR A 94 -2.31 -17.04 6.52
C TYR A 94 -1.48 -15.82 6.91
N ASN A 95 -2.08 -14.87 7.64
CA ASN A 95 -1.37 -13.70 8.14
C ASN A 95 -0.95 -13.88 9.62
N GLU A 96 -0.04 -13.04 10.07
CA GLU A 96 0.55 -13.11 11.41
C GLU A 96 0.01 -12.01 12.34
N THR A 97 -1.03 -11.30 11.93
CA THR A 97 -1.60 -10.16 12.68
C THR A 97 -2.14 -10.60 14.04
N LEU A 98 -1.82 -9.90 15.12
CA LEU A 98 -2.47 -10.11 16.41
C LEU A 98 -3.60 -9.08 16.64
N PRO A 99 -4.70 -9.47 17.32
CA PRO A 99 -5.67 -8.51 17.82
C PRO A 99 -5.03 -7.63 18.91
N PRO A 100 -5.51 -6.39 19.10
CA PRO A 100 -5.00 -5.54 20.18
C PRO A 100 -5.32 -6.17 21.55
N ILE A 101 -4.41 -6.03 22.51
CA ILE A 101 -4.64 -6.45 23.90
C ILE A 101 -5.76 -5.63 24.54
N LEU A 102 -6.49 -6.25 25.48
CA LEU A 102 -7.57 -5.59 26.19
C LEU A 102 -7.03 -4.65 27.28
N ASN A 103 -7.29 -3.35 27.10
CA ASN A 103 -7.30 -2.32 28.12
C ASN A 103 -8.73 -1.79 28.31
N LYS A 104 -9.26 -1.95 29.53
CA LYS A 104 -10.67 -1.64 29.88
C LYS A 104 -10.96 -0.14 29.88
N SER A 105 -10.05 0.68 30.39
CA SER A 105 -10.20 2.14 30.40
C SER A 105 -10.20 2.69 28.98
N VAL A 106 -9.26 2.22 28.14
CA VAL A 106 -9.19 2.59 26.73
C VAL A 106 -10.46 2.17 25.97
N LEU A 107 -10.98 0.97 26.25
CA LEU A 107 -12.22 0.50 25.64
C LEU A 107 -13.39 1.42 26.00
N SER A 108 -13.53 1.80 27.27
CA SER A 108 -14.55 2.74 27.73
C SER A 108 -14.46 4.05 26.96
N THR A 109 -13.28 4.68 26.95
CA THR A 109 -13.04 5.94 26.24
C THR A 109 -13.43 5.87 24.76
N VAL A 110 -13.08 4.79 24.07
CA VAL A 110 -13.41 4.62 22.64
C VAL A 110 -14.92 4.43 22.45
N MET A 111 -15.57 3.63 23.30
CA MET A 111 -17.00 3.37 23.18
C MET A 111 -17.86 4.57 23.60
N ASP A 112 -17.36 5.44 24.49
CA ASP A 112 -18.01 6.71 24.82
C ASP A 112 -18.07 7.64 23.59
N LYS A 113 -16.99 7.70 22.79
CA LYS A 113 -16.98 8.43 21.51
C LYS A 113 -18.04 7.89 20.54
N VAL A 114 -18.14 6.56 20.43
CA VAL A 114 -19.16 5.91 19.59
C VAL A 114 -20.57 6.22 20.09
N LYS A 115 -20.79 6.16 21.42
CA LYS A 115 -22.07 6.45 22.06
C LYS A 115 -22.50 7.90 21.82
N ASN A 116 -21.55 8.83 21.83
CA ASN A 116 -21.76 10.25 21.56
C ASN A 116 -21.93 10.58 20.06
N GLY A 117 -21.93 9.57 19.19
CA GLY A 117 -22.20 9.72 17.76
C GLY A 117 -20.98 10.15 16.93
N GLU A 118 -19.76 10.07 17.48
CA GLU A 118 -18.56 10.35 16.70
C GLU A 118 -18.35 9.28 15.62
N ASN A 119 -18.12 9.73 14.38
CA ASN A 119 -17.81 8.83 13.27
C ASN A 119 -16.33 8.42 13.32
N ILE A 120 -16.04 7.36 14.07
CA ILE A 120 -14.67 6.86 14.27
C ILE A 120 -14.49 5.43 13.76
N ASN A 121 -13.27 5.13 13.31
CA ASN A 121 -12.82 3.74 13.14
C ASN A 121 -12.41 3.20 14.53
N ILE A 122 -13.23 2.31 15.09
CA ILE A 122 -13.05 1.74 16.44
C ILE A 122 -11.64 1.15 16.62
N LEU A 123 -11.20 0.25 15.72
CA LEU A 123 -9.89 -0.40 15.85
C LEU A 123 -8.73 0.61 15.80
N LYS A 124 -8.78 1.54 14.83
CA LYS A 124 -7.73 2.57 14.67
C LYS A 124 -7.66 3.48 15.90
N THR A 125 -8.82 3.91 16.39
CA THR A 125 -8.92 4.79 17.57
C THR A 125 -8.45 4.03 18.82
N TYR A 126 -8.88 2.79 19.00
CA TYR A 126 -8.44 1.91 20.09
C TYR A 126 -6.93 1.74 20.13
N LYS A 127 -6.29 1.40 19.00
CA LYS A 127 -4.83 1.24 18.94
C LYS A 127 -4.09 2.55 19.29
N LYS A 128 -4.64 3.71 18.89
CA LYS A 128 -4.07 5.02 19.22
C LYS A 128 -4.17 5.31 20.72
N GLU A 129 -5.37 5.23 21.29
CA GLU A 129 -5.64 5.48 22.72
C GLU A 129 -4.91 4.46 23.61
N LEU A 130 -4.79 3.20 23.16
CA LEU A 130 -4.01 2.17 23.84
C LEU A 130 -2.55 2.59 23.95
N ARG A 131 -1.93 3.04 22.86
CA ARG A 131 -0.55 3.52 22.89
C ARG A 131 -0.39 4.74 23.79
N GLU A 132 -1.30 5.70 23.71
CA GLU A 132 -1.29 6.88 24.58
C GLU A 132 -1.41 6.50 26.07
N SER A 133 -2.20 5.46 26.40
CA SER A 133 -2.30 4.96 27.78
C SER A 133 -1.00 4.35 28.29
N TYR A 134 -0.21 3.69 27.44
CA TYR A 134 1.10 3.15 27.82
C TYR A 134 2.16 4.26 27.95
N LEU A 135 2.07 5.33 27.15
CA LEU A 135 2.94 6.51 27.28
C LEU A 135 2.72 7.20 28.63
N LYS A 136 1.48 7.62 28.92
CA LYS A 136 1.13 8.33 30.16
C LYS A 136 1.55 7.57 31.44
N ASN A 137 1.54 6.25 31.39
CA ASN A 137 1.73 5.43 32.58
C ASN A 137 3.19 5.08 32.91
N LYS A 138 4.13 5.13 31.94
CA LYS A 138 5.53 4.69 32.19
C LYS A 138 6.61 5.29 31.27
N PHE A 139 6.27 5.99 30.19
CA PHE A 139 7.23 6.40 29.17
C PHE A 139 6.95 7.84 28.71
N SER A 140 7.78 8.76 29.20
CA SER A 140 7.86 10.22 29.00
C SER A 140 7.03 10.88 27.88
N GLU A 141 6.51 12.08 28.17
CA GLU A 141 5.47 12.81 27.42
C GLU A 141 5.97 13.79 26.34
N LYS A 142 7.26 13.88 25.98
CA LYS A 142 7.69 14.86 24.96
C LYS A 142 7.66 14.29 23.54
N LYS A 143 7.37 15.19 22.61
CA LYS A 143 7.35 14.93 21.16
C LYS A 143 8.76 14.54 20.70
N GLY A 144 8.91 13.39 20.04
CA GLY A 144 10.21 12.91 19.54
C GLY A 144 11.06 12.25 20.62
N GLU A 145 10.47 11.33 21.40
CA GLU A 145 11.16 10.67 22.51
C GLU A 145 11.39 9.17 22.29
N TRP A 146 12.47 8.71 22.90
CA TRP A 146 12.83 7.30 22.99
C TRP A 146 12.07 6.65 24.13
N VAL A 147 11.25 5.66 23.79
CA VAL A 147 10.65 4.73 24.75
C VAL A 147 11.63 3.58 24.99
N VAL A 148 12.10 3.43 26.22
CA VAL A 148 12.98 2.33 26.64
C VAL A 148 12.13 1.27 27.30
N ILE A 149 12.03 0.10 26.69
CA ILE A 149 11.27 -1.02 27.25
C ILE A 149 12.27 -1.97 27.92
N PRO A 150 12.22 -2.12 29.25
CA PRO A 150 13.19 -2.91 29.98
C PRO A 150 13.07 -4.41 29.68
N SER A 151 14.23 -5.06 29.63
CA SER A 151 14.41 -6.50 29.54
C SER A 151 13.99 -7.24 30.81
N TYR A 152 13.91 -8.57 30.72
CA TYR A 152 13.70 -9.43 31.89
C TYR A 152 14.77 -9.19 32.97
N LYS A 153 16.03 -8.99 32.56
CA LYS A 153 17.13 -8.74 33.49
C LYS A 153 16.96 -7.42 34.24
N ASN A 154 16.44 -6.38 33.58
CA ASN A 154 16.37 -5.03 34.12
C ASN A 154 15.04 -4.75 34.87
N ASP A 155 13.96 -5.49 34.58
CA ASP A 155 12.66 -5.36 35.24
C ASP A 155 11.88 -6.70 35.21
N PRO A 156 12.32 -7.70 35.99
CA PRO A 156 11.69 -9.02 35.99
C PRO A 156 10.25 -8.99 36.51
N GLU A 157 9.95 -8.11 37.47
CA GLU A 157 8.64 -7.99 38.11
C GLU A 157 7.55 -7.52 37.14
N ASN A 158 7.88 -6.60 36.23
CA ASN A 158 6.94 -6.12 35.21
C ASN A 158 7.15 -6.74 33.83
N PHE A 159 7.97 -7.80 33.71
CA PHE A 159 8.37 -8.34 32.41
C PHE A 159 7.19 -8.62 31.47
N LYS A 160 6.10 -9.21 31.96
CA LYS A 160 4.89 -9.44 31.16
C LYS A 160 4.31 -8.12 30.58
N LYS A 161 4.23 -7.07 31.40
CA LYS A 161 3.76 -5.74 30.98
C LYS A 161 4.73 -5.08 29.99
N ASN A 162 6.04 -5.34 30.12
CA ASN A 162 7.06 -4.82 29.20
C ASN A 162 6.96 -5.50 27.82
N VAL A 163 6.68 -6.80 27.78
CA VAL A 163 6.38 -7.52 26.54
C VAL A 163 5.13 -6.95 25.85
N GLU A 164 4.07 -6.70 26.62
CA GLU A 164 2.86 -6.04 26.10
C GLU A 164 3.15 -4.62 25.59
N ALA A 165 3.94 -3.84 26.32
CA ALA A 165 4.35 -2.50 25.91
C ALA A 165 5.13 -2.53 24.59
N LEU A 166 6.08 -3.47 24.44
CA LEU A 166 6.82 -3.63 23.19
C LEU A 166 5.90 -3.95 22.01
N ARG A 167 4.91 -4.81 22.18
CA ARG A 167 3.92 -5.10 21.13
C ARG A 167 3.12 -3.84 20.73
N VAL A 168 2.71 -3.04 21.71
CA VAL A 168 1.94 -1.79 21.51
C VAL A 168 2.77 -0.71 20.82
N PHE A 169 4.06 -0.60 21.18
CA PHE A 169 4.99 0.36 20.61
C PHE A 169 5.66 -0.13 19.32
N SER A 170 5.53 -1.38 18.94
CA SER A 170 6.13 -1.88 17.70
C SER A 170 5.36 -1.45 16.46
N ASN A 171 6.10 -1.15 15.39
CA ASN A 171 5.53 -1.03 14.05
C ASN A 171 4.97 -2.40 13.62
N TYR A 172 3.87 -2.41 12.85
CA TYR A 172 3.23 -3.67 12.42
C TYR A 172 4.12 -4.52 11.50
N THR A 173 5.12 -3.91 10.86
CA THR A 173 6.11 -4.60 10.04
C THR A 173 7.19 -5.29 10.87
N TRP A 174 7.36 -4.92 12.15
CA TRP A 174 8.38 -5.48 13.01
C TRP A 174 7.89 -6.77 13.65
N CYS A 175 8.75 -7.79 13.71
CA CYS A 175 8.40 -9.06 14.35
C CYS A 175 8.06 -8.91 15.86
N THR A 176 8.54 -7.83 16.49
CA THR A 176 8.21 -7.47 17.89
C THR A 176 6.77 -6.97 18.07
N HIS A 177 6.03 -6.72 17.00
CA HIS A 177 4.57 -6.56 17.09
C HIS A 177 3.88 -7.85 17.54
N ASN A 178 4.54 -9.00 17.33
CA ASN A 178 3.98 -10.33 17.54
C ASN A 178 4.83 -11.17 18.52
N ASP A 179 5.32 -12.33 18.06
CA ASP A 179 5.97 -13.37 18.87
C ASP A 179 7.40 -13.00 19.28
N LYS A 180 8.07 -12.07 18.60
CA LYS A 180 9.46 -11.70 18.93
C LYS A 180 9.60 -10.70 20.07
N ALA A 181 8.53 -10.12 20.57
CA ALA A 181 8.59 -9.18 21.70
C ALA A 181 9.24 -9.82 22.94
N LYS A 182 8.73 -10.99 23.35
CA LYS A 182 9.22 -11.73 24.52
C LYS A 182 10.69 -12.19 24.37
N PRO A 183 11.08 -12.98 23.35
CA PRO A 183 12.45 -13.48 23.25
C PRO A 183 13.49 -12.39 23.05
N TYR A 184 13.12 -11.21 22.52
CA TYR A 184 14.05 -10.08 22.43
C TYR A 184 14.22 -9.39 23.78
N LEU A 185 13.15 -9.16 24.55
CA LEU A 185 13.27 -8.62 25.90
C LEU A 185 13.88 -9.60 26.91
N GLU A 186 13.90 -10.90 26.64
CA GLU A 186 14.72 -11.86 27.42
C GLU A 186 16.22 -11.62 27.22
N GLN A 187 16.63 -11.09 26.05
CA GLN A 187 18.04 -10.89 25.69
C GLN A 187 18.57 -9.52 26.09
N GLY A 188 17.76 -8.47 26.02
CA GLY A 188 18.18 -7.10 26.29
C GLY A 188 17.04 -6.11 26.09
N ASP A 189 17.27 -4.86 26.49
CA ASP A 189 16.26 -3.81 26.39
C ASP A 189 15.87 -3.55 24.93
N PHE A 190 14.71 -2.95 24.71
CA PHE A 190 14.28 -2.53 23.38
C PHE A 190 13.97 -1.04 23.39
N HIS A 191 14.61 -0.28 22.50
CA HIS A 191 14.33 1.15 22.39
C HIS A 191 13.49 1.43 21.16
N VAL A 192 12.42 2.20 21.33
CA VAL A 192 11.55 2.63 20.23
C VAL A 192 11.55 4.14 20.16
N TYR A 193 11.86 4.70 18.99
CA TYR A 193 11.65 6.11 18.74
C TYR A 193 10.24 6.34 18.20
N LEU A 194 9.50 7.25 18.84
CA LEU A 194 8.16 7.63 18.43
C LEU A 194 8.14 9.06 17.85
N GLU A 195 7.59 9.19 16.64
CA GLU A 195 7.27 10.47 16.03
C GLU A 195 5.74 10.59 15.91
N ASN A 196 5.17 11.63 16.53
CA ASN A 196 3.71 11.83 16.58
C ASN A 196 2.95 10.58 17.07
N GLY A 197 3.51 9.87 18.06
CA GLY A 197 2.96 8.64 18.62
C GLY A 197 3.01 7.43 17.69
N GLN A 198 3.74 7.48 16.57
CA GLN A 198 3.96 6.34 15.68
C GLN A 198 5.41 5.86 15.76
N PRO A 199 5.64 4.53 15.77
CA PRO A 199 6.98 3.98 15.85
C PRO A 199 7.74 4.11 14.53
N LYS A 200 8.91 4.75 14.62
CA LYS A 200 9.75 5.07 13.47
C LYS A 200 11.06 4.31 13.45
N ILE A 201 11.68 4.13 14.62
CA ILE A 201 12.92 3.37 14.77
C ILE A 201 12.79 2.37 15.92
N GLY A 202 13.26 1.14 15.71
CA GLY A 202 13.49 0.15 16.77
C GLY A 202 14.98 -0.13 16.92
N ILE A 203 15.47 -0.22 18.16
CA ILE A 203 16.83 -0.67 18.48
C ILE A 203 16.73 -1.88 19.40
N ARG A 204 17.27 -3.01 18.93
CA ARG A 204 17.34 -4.27 19.66
C ARG A 204 18.67 -4.40 20.38
N PHE A 205 18.63 -4.70 21.68
CA PHE A 205 19.81 -5.00 22.46
C PHE A 205 19.92 -6.49 22.80
N LYS A 206 21.15 -6.94 23.03
CA LYS A 206 21.48 -8.19 23.73
C LYS A 206 22.51 -7.84 24.80
N GLY A 207 22.10 -7.89 26.07
CA GLY A 207 22.79 -7.19 27.14
C GLY A 207 22.91 -5.69 26.78
N ASP A 208 24.13 -5.16 26.80
CA ASP A 208 24.41 -3.76 26.46
C ASP A 208 24.82 -3.55 24.99
N GLU A 209 24.85 -4.62 24.18
CA GLU A 209 25.25 -4.55 22.77
C GLU A 209 24.04 -4.37 21.86
N ILE A 210 24.08 -3.33 21.03
CA ILE A 210 23.10 -3.10 19.95
C ILE A 210 23.31 -4.17 18.89
N GLN A 211 22.29 -5.01 18.70
CA GLN A 211 22.30 -6.06 17.70
C GLN A 211 21.78 -5.57 16.36
N GLU A 212 20.81 -4.66 16.38
CA GLU A 212 20.05 -4.29 15.21
C GLU A 212 19.35 -2.95 15.41
N ILE A 213 19.28 -2.16 14.34
CA ILE A 213 18.54 -0.91 14.26
C ILE A 213 17.69 -0.98 12.99
N GLN A 214 16.39 -0.72 13.08
CA GLN A 214 15.50 -0.78 11.94
C GLN A 214 14.53 0.39 11.87
N GLY A 215 14.19 0.79 10.65
CA GLY A 215 13.05 1.66 10.35
C GLY A 215 11.73 0.93 10.19
N GLU A 216 10.70 1.66 9.80
CA GLU A 216 9.32 1.18 9.59
C GLU A 216 9.20 0.06 8.53
N LYS A 217 10.17 -0.11 7.62
CA LYS A 217 10.12 -1.10 6.54
C LYS A 217 10.58 -2.51 6.96
N ASN A 218 11.24 -2.67 8.11
CA ASN A 218 11.86 -3.94 8.54
C ASN A 218 12.79 -4.53 7.45
N ASP A 219 13.60 -3.69 6.82
CA ASP A 219 14.54 -4.05 5.76
C ASP A 219 16.01 -3.95 6.20
N GLY A 220 16.24 -3.81 7.52
CA GLY A 220 17.56 -3.60 8.11
C GLY A 220 18.15 -2.21 7.88
N LYS A 221 17.41 -1.27 7.26
CA LYS A 221 17.91 0.08 6.94
C LYS A 221 17.35 1.13 7.91
N ILE A 222 18.19 2.11 8.23
CA ILE A 222 17.82 3.31 8.98
C ILE A 222 17.41 4.40 7.99
N PRO A 223 16.16 4.91 8.06
CA PRO A 223 15.74 6.04 7.24
C PRO A 223 16.57 7.28 7.51
N TYR A 224 17.03 7.95 6.45
CA TYR A 224 17.92 9.12 6.54
C TYR A 224 17.37 10.22 7.45
N VAL A 225 16.06 10.49 7.40
CA VAL A 225 15.41 11.52 8.23
C VAL A 225 15.61 11.32 9.73
N TYR A 226 15.94 10.10 10.17
CA TYR A 226 16.22 9.75 11.56
C TYR A 226 17.71 9.54 11.83
N SER A 227 18.60 9.94 10.92
CA SER A 227 20.03 9.69 11.06
C SER A 227 20.60 10.28 12.35
N ASP A 228 20.28 11.54 12.61
CA ASP A 228 20.92 12.30 13.68
C ASP A 228 20.46 11.78 15.05
N ILE A 229 19.16 11.52 15.21
CA ILE A 229 18.60 10.94 16.44
C ILE A 229 19.11 9.52 16.72
N VAL A 230 19.37 8.73 15.68
CA VAL A 230 19.90 7.37 15.83
C VAL A 230 21.37 7.43 16.20
N LEU A 231 22.17 8.25 15.50
CA LEU A 231 23.59 8.41 15.79
C LEU A 231 23.81 8.96 17.21
N GLU A 232 23.00 9.91 17.65
CA GLU A 232 23.01 10.41 19.02
C GLU A 232 22.64 9.31 20.03
N ARG A 233 21.56 8.56 19.77
CA ARG A 233 21.09 7.49 20.67
C ARG A 233 22.11 6.37 20.81
N VAL A 234 22.76 5.98 19.71
CA VAL A 234 23.80 4.96 19.69
C VAL A 234 25.04 5.46 20.44
N GLY A 235 25.55 6.65 20.10
CA GLY A 235 26.76 7.20 20.68
C GLY A 235 27.93 6.21 20.60
N ASN A 236 28.55 5.92 21.76
CA ASN A 236 29.69 5.00 21.87
C ASN A 236 29.29 3.56 22.30
N LYS A 237 28.02 3.19 22.21
CA LYS A 237 27.55 1.87 22.64
C LYS A 237 28.16 0.74 21.79
N LYS A 238 28.35 -0.43 22.41
CA LYS A 238 28.79 -1.64 21.71
C LYS A 238 27.75 -2.02 20.66
N CYS A 239 28.22 -2.40 19.48
CA CYS A 239 27.38 -2.75 18.34
C CYS A 239 27.90 -4.03 17.70
N SER A 240 26.96 -4.90 17.31
CA SER A 240 27.22 -6.06 16.46
C SER A 240 27.81 -5.64 15.12
N TRP A 241 28.34 -6.60 14.36
CA TRP A 241 28.84 -6.33 13.01
C TRP A 241 27.75 -5.78 12.09
N GLN A 242 26.54 -6.33 12.19
CA GLN A 242 25.37 -5.91 11.42
C GLN A 242 25.00 -4.45 11.74
N ALA A 243 24.87 -4.10 13.02
CA ALA A 243 24.54 -2.74 13.43
C ALA A 243 25.63 -1.74 13.04
N LYS A 244 26.92 -2.12 13.16
CA LYS A 244 28.06 -1.28 12.73
C LYS A 244 28.04 -1.00 11.23
N THR A 245 27.73 -2.02 10.43
CA THR A 245 27.68 -1.91 8.97
C THR A 245 26.61 -0.89 8.57
N GLU A 246 25.37 -1.07 9.06
CA GLU A 246 24.27 -0.15 8.77
C GLU A 246 24.52 1.28 9.29
N LEU A 247 25.15 1.44 10.46
CA LEU A 247 25.54 2.77 10.96
C LEU A 247 26.60 3.46 10.10
N ASN A 248 27.55 2.71 9.55
CA ASN A 248 28.55 3.25 8.62
C ASN A 248 27.90 3.65 7.30
N ASP A 249 27.02 2.80 6.76
CA ASP A 249 26.26 3.09 5.54
C ASP A 249 25.37 4.32 5.72
N LEU A 250 24.71 4.46 6.87
CA LEU A 250 23.92 5.63 7.24
C LEU A 250 24.77 6.92 7.24
N LYS A 251 25.99 6.89 7.78
CA LYS A 251 26.90 8.05 7.79
C LYS A 251 27.28 8.47 6.37
N ILE A 252 27.62 7.50 5.53
CA ILE A 252 27.95 7.74 4.11
C ILE A 252 26.74 8.32 3.38
N ARG A 253 25.55 7.71 3.55
CA ARG A 253 24.29 8.24 2.98
C ARG A 253 24.01 9.67 3.45
N ASN A 254 24.17 9.98 4.73
CA ASN A 254 23.93 11.31 5.29
C ASN A 254 24.88 12.36 4.66
N ALA A 255 26.17 12.05 4.55
CA ALA A 255 27.15 12.92 3.90
C ALA A 255 26.81 13.17 2.42
N ASN A 256 26.41 12.12 1.70
CA ASN A 256 26.04 12.21 0.29
C ASN A 256 24.76 13.03 0.08
N ILE A 257 23.72 12.83 0.90
CA ILE A 257 22.50 13.64 0.84
C ILE A 257 22.79 15.12 1.12
N LYS A 258 23.61 15.43 2.13
CA LYS A 258 24.04 16.81 2.43
C LYS A 258 24.75 17.44 1.23
N THR A 259 25.66 16.69 0.60
CA THR A 259 26.37 17.15 -0.61
C THR A 259 25.40 17.41 -1.75
N ILE A 260 24.48 16.49 -2.04
CA ILE A 260 23.49 16.65 -3.12
C ILE A 260 22.56 17.83 -2.85
N LYS A 261 22.07 17.99 -1.62
CA LYS A 261 21.24 19.14 -1.23
C LYS A 261 21.96 20.47 -1.42
N ASN A 262 23.25 20.52 -1.10
CA ASN A 262 24.05 21.71 -1.32
C ASN A 262 24.27 21.98 -2.81
N ASP A 263 24.65 20.96 -3.58
CA ASP A 263 24.87 21.06 -5.02
C ASP A 263 23.57 21.48 -5.75
N LEU A 264 22.39 21.04 -5.29
CA LEU A 264 21.08 21.35 -5.85
C LEU A 264 20.34 22.49 -5.15
N LYS A 265 20.98 23.22 -4.22
CA LYS A 265 20.30 24.19 -3.35
C LYS A 265 19.46 25.22 -4.12
N ASP A 266 20.04 25.81 -5.16
CA ASP A 266 19.35 26.82 -5.98
C ASP A 266 18.30 26.20 -6.90
N ALA A 267 18.58 25.01 -7.46
CA ALA A 267 17.62 24.29 -8.29
C ALA A 267 16.38 23.88 -7.50
N ILE A 268 16.55 23.36 -6.28
CA ILE A 268 15.45 23.02 -5.37
C ILE A 268 14.65 24.27 -5.01
N LYS A 269 15.33 25.36 -4.59
CA LYS A 269 14.67 26.62 -4.22
C LYS A 269 13.83 27.20 -5.36
N ASN A 270 14.30 27.06 -6.60
CA ASN A 270 13.63 27.61 -7.78
C ASN A 270 12.71 26.60 -8.50
N ASN A 271 12.56 25.36 -7.97
CA ASN A 271 11.87 24.25 -8.65
C ASN A 271 12.38 24.00 -10.09
N ASP A 272 13.69 24.10 -10.30
CA ASP A 272 14.32 23.85 -11.60
C ASP A 272 14.43 22.34 -11.86
N ALA A 273 13.35 21.79 -12.42
CA ALA A 273 13.24 20.37 -12.71
C ALA A 273 14.30 19.89 -13.72
N GLU A 274 14.69 20.72 -14.70
CA GLU A 274 15.69 20.32 -15.70
C GLU A 274 17.04 20.06 -15.03
N GLU A 275 17.49 20.99 -14.19
CA GLU A 275 18.78 20.85 -13.48
C GLU A 275 18.76 19.69 -12.48
N ILE A 276 17.66 19.50 -11.74
CA ILE A 276 17.51 18.37 -10.80
C ILE A 276 17.60 17.03 -11.55
N PHE A 277 16.81 16.84 -12.61
CA PHE A 277 16.80 15.59 -13.37
C PHE A 277 18.14 15.34 -14.06
N ARG A 278 18.77 16.39 -14.58
CA ARG A 278 20.11 16.32 -15.18
C ARG A 278 21.17 15.91 -14.18
N TYR A 279 21.18 16.54 -12.99
CA TYR A 279 22.14 16.23 -11.95
C TYR A 279 22.03 14.76 -11.51
N LEU A 280 20.79 14.27 -11.39
CA LEU A 280 20.48 12.90 -10.95
C LEU A 280 20.54 11.85 -12.09
N GLY A 281 20.82 12.26 -13.32
CA GLY A 281 21.06 11.34 -14.45
C GLY A 281 19.81 10.86 -15.18
N TYR A 282 18.66 11.51 -14.99
CA TYR A 282 17.43 11.21 -15.74
C TYR A 282 17.37 11.89 -17.11
N ILE A 283 18.30 12.82 -17.39
CA ILE A 283 18.42 13.49 -18.69
C ILE A 283 19.81 13.21 -19.24
N ASN A 284 19.88 12.53 -20.39
CA ASN A 284 21.12 12.25 -21.11
C ASN A 284 21.27 13.18 -22.33
N ASP A 285 22.11 14.21 -22.21
CA ASP A 285 22.36 15.18 -23.29
C ASP A 285 23.48 14.76 -24.27
N GLY A 286 24.05 13.57 -24.13
CA GLY A 286 25.26 13.17 -24.87
C GLY A 286 26.53 13.94 -24.46
N LYS A 287 26.42 14.94 -23.59
CA LYS A 287 27.56 15.57 -22.92
C LYS A 287 28.14 14.57 -21.93
N LYS A 288 29.30 13.99 -22.25
CA LYS A 288 30.11 13.22 -21.29
C LYS A 288 30.24 14.03 -20.01
N VAL A 289 29.77 13.47 -18.90
CA VAL A 289 30.16 13.95 -17.57
C VAL A 289 31.69 13.89 -17.55
N LYS A 290 32.37 15.05 -17.52
CA LYS A 290 33.82 15.08 -17.34
C LYS A 290 34.11 14.34 -16.04
N LYS A 291 34.87 13.24 -16.12
CA LYS A 291 35.59 12.69 -14.98
C LYS A 291 36.60 13.76 -14.57
N GLU A 292 36.20 14.68 -13.69
CA GLU A 292 37.15 15.52 -12.99
C GLU A 292 37.55 14.82 -11.70
N SER A 293 38.84 14.48 -11.64
CA SER A 293 39.54 13.88 -10.53
C SER A 293 39.27 14.63 -9.23
N ASN A 294 39.11 13.85 -8.15
CA ASN A 294 39.04 14.29 -6.76
C ASN A 294 40.06 15.41 -6.45
N ASN A 295 39.61 16.65 -6.46
CA ASN A 295 40.27 17.74 -5.76
C ASN A 295 39.20 18.78 -5.40
N ILE A 296 38.86 18.80 -4.11
CA ILE A 296 37.89 19.71 -3.48
C ILE A 296 38.19 21.19 -3.79
N PHE A 297 39.44 21.53 -4.13
CA PHE A 297 39.88 22.89 -4.42
C PHE A 297 39.64 23.38 -5.86
N SER A 298 39.45 22.50 -6.86
CA SER A 298 39.17 22.97 -8.24
C SER A 298 37.72 23.43 -8.45
N ARG A 299 36.79 23.00 -7.58
CA ARG A 299 35.38 23.45 -7.61
C ARG A 299 35.22 24.93 -7.26
N ILE A 300 36.13 25.52 -6.49
CA ILE A 300 36.08 26.95 -6.14
C ILE A 300 36.57 27.81 -7.32
N ALA A 301 37.59 27.37 -8.06
CA ALA A 301 38.15 28.15 -9.17
C ALA A 301 37.19 28.32 -10.36
N ASN A 302 36.39 27.29 -10.68
CA ASN A 302 35.39 27.38 -11.76
C ASN A 302 34.10 28.13 -11.35
N PHE A 303 33.90 28.41 -10.06
CA PHE A 303 32.76 29.20 -9.57
C PHE A 303 33.10 30.70 -9.47
N PHE A 304 34.37 31.06 -9.29
CA PHE A 304 34.82 32.47 -9.24
C PHE A 304 35.37 33.00 -10.58
N GLY A 305 35.52 32.15 -11.61
CA GLY A 305 36.04 32.53 -12.93
C GLY A 305 35.02 33.06 -13.95
N ALA A 306 33.74 33.19 -13.59
CA ALA A 306 32.69 33.69 -14.50
C ALA A 306 31.93 34.90 -13.91
N ASN A 307 32.63 35.82 -13.26
CA ASN A 307 32.08 37.15 -12.97
C ASN A 307 32.43 38.12 -14.10
N SER A 308 31.62 38.10 -15.16
CA SER A 308 31.19 39.30 -15.88
C SER A 308 30.20 38.95 -16.98
N GLN A 309 28.91 38.83 -16.65
CA GLN A 309 27.85 39.31 -17.54
C GLN A 309 26.52 39.47 -16.79
N LYS A 310 26.23 40.74 -16.51
CA LYS A 310 24.93 41.41 -16.31
C LYS A 310 23.74 40.54 -15.91
N SER A 311 23.22 40.85 -14.72
CA SER A 311 21.85 40.61 -14.27
C SER A 311 20.83 41.03 -15.34
N LYS A 312 20.35 40.05 -16.13
CA LYS A 312 19.07 40.16 -16.82
C LYS A 312 18.01 39.63 -15.89
N VAL A 313 17.12 40.52 -15.48
CA VAL A 313 15.81 40.16 -14.91
C VAL A 313 15.17 39.16 -15.87
N LYS A 314 15.04 37.90 -15.45
CA LYS A 314 14.34 36.87 -16.22
C LYS A 314 12.85 37.19 -16.14
N THR A 315 12.28 37.63 -17.26
CA THR A 315 10.85 37.57 -17.58
C THR A 315 10.31 36.15 -17.31
N PRO A 316 8.99 35.96 -17.07
CA PRO A 316 8.42 34.65 -16.75
C PRO A 316 8.80 33.65 -17.85
N ILE A 317 9.70 32.73 -17.54
CA ILE A 317 10.14 31.71 -18.48
C ILE A 317 8.93 30.84 -18.78
N GLU A 318 8.45 30.83 -20.02
CA GLU A 318 7.64 29.75 -20.56
C GLU A 318 8.33 28.44 -20.17
N GLN A 319 7.71 27.69 -19.25
CA GLN A 319 8.32 26.49 -18.68
C GLN A 319 8.51 25.46 -19.79
N LYS A 320 9.74 25.35 -20.28
CA LYS A 320 10.17 24.43 -21.33
C LYS A 320 9.76 23.00 -20.97
N GLU A 321 9.03 22.34 -21.88
CA GLU A 321 8.61 20.95 -21.72
C GLU A 321 9.83 20.02 -21.63
N LEU A 322 9.85 19.16 -20.61
CA LEU A 322 10.95 18.25 -20.32
C LEU A 322 10.67 16.84 -20.83
N LYS A 323 11.76 16.20 -21.29
CA LYS A 323 11.82 14.79 -21.65
C LYS A 323 12.88 14.11 -20.80
N ILE A 324 12.51 13.08 -20.07
CA ILE A 324 13.42 12.30 -19.21
C ILE A 324 13.51 10.86 -19.70
N GLU A 325 14.62 10.18 -19.41
CA GLU A 325 14.89 8.81 -19.84
C GLU A 325 14.05 7.79 -19.08
N ALA A 326 13.88 7.99 -17.77
CA ALA A 326 13.10 7.12 -16.90
C ALA A 326 12.62 7.92 -15.68
N TYR A 327 11.78 7.30 -14.85
CA TYR A 327 11.43 7.82 -13.54
C TYR A 327 11.47 6.70 -12.50
N HIS A 328 12.11 6.95 -11.37
CA HIS A 328 12.07 6.13 -10.16
C HIS A 328 12.63 6.97 -9.02
N GLN A 329 12.46 6.57 -7.76
CA GLN A 329 13.16 7.24 -6.65
C GLN A 329 14.68 7.17 -6.88
N PRO A 330 15.46 8.23 -6.57
CA PRO A 330 16.90 8.30 -6.89
C PRO A 330 17.70 7.09 -6.44
N GLY A 331 17.33 6.47 -5.30
CA GLY A 331 17.90 5.22 -4.84
C GLY A 331 19.44 5.24 -4.84
N VAL A 332 20.05 4.28 -5.55
CA VAL A 332 21.50 4.16 -5.69
C VAL A 332 22.03 5.11 -6.77
N PHE A 333 22.63 6.21 -6.35
CA PHE A 333 23.24 7.19 -7.25
C PHE A 333 24.79 7.10 -7.23
N ARG A 334 25.39 6.79 -8.38
CA ARG A 334 26.82 6.39 -8.52
C ARG A 334 27.74 7.46 -9.14
N LYS A 335 27.43 8.74 -8.95
CA LYS A 335 28.23 9.85 -9.53
C LYS A 335 29.60 10.02 -8.86
N TYR A 336 29.76 9.57 -7.62
CA TYR A 336 30.99 9.71 -6.83
C TYR A 336 31.71 8.35 -6.72
N ALA A 337 32.88 8.23 -7.34
CA ALA A 337 33.66 6.98 -7.36
C ALA A 337 34.16 6.63 -5.95
N GLY A 338 33.89 5.40 -5.50
CA GLY A 338 34.38 4.85 -4.23
C GLY A 338 33.37 4.79 -3.08
N ASN A 339 32.26 5.54 -3.16
CA ASN A 339 31.18 5.50 -2.16
C ASN A 339 29.83 5.37 -2.88
N SER A 340 29.37 4.13 -3.08
CA SER A 340 27.99 3.91 -3.51
C SER A 340 27.05 4.55 -2.49
N LEU A 341 26.06 5.29 -2.97
CA LEU A 341 24.84 5.49 -2.22
C LEU A 341 24.14 4.12 -2.09
N ASP A 342 24.50 3.33 -1.08
CA ASP A 342 23.72 2.12 -0.77
C ASP A 342 22.49 2.54 0.03
N GLY A 343 21.32 2.56 -0.61
CA GLY A 343 20.04 2.77 0.09
C GLY A 343 18.93 3.42 -0.73
N ALA A 344 17.72 3.33 -0.18
CA ALA A 344 16.48 3.87 -0.72
C ALA A 344 16.37 5.39 -0.42
N ILE A 345 17.14 6.22 -1.14
CA ILE A 345 16.96 7.68 -1.10
C ILE A 345 15.77 8.07 -1.96
N SER A 346 14.88 8.87 -1.38
CA SER A 346 13.75 9.47 -2.09
C SER A 346 14.05 10.93 -2.50
N PHE A 347 13.29 11.45 -3.46
CA PHE A 347 13.29 12.88 -3.76
C PHE A 347 12.94 13.72 -2.52
N LYS A 348 12.03 13.22 -1.69
CA LYS A 348 11.67 13.84 -0.41
C LYS A 348 12.85 13.95 0.54
N ASP A 349 13.73 12.94 0.62
CA ASP A 349 14.94 13.01 1.46
C ASP A 349 15.89 14.12 1.00
N LEU A 350 15.90 14.42 -0.30
CA LEU A 350 16.65 15.53 -0.90
C LEU A 350 15.95 16.88 -0.73
N GLY A 351 14.73 16.93 -0.19
CA GLY A 351 13.92 18.15 -0.07
C GLY A 351 13.30 18.59 -1.40
N ILE A 352 13.13 17.66 -2.34
CA ILE A 352 12.53 17.90 -3.65
C ILE A 352 11.04 17.55 -3.58
N ASP A 353 10.19 18.47 -4.00
CA ASP A 353 8.76 18.26 -4.19
C ASP A 353 8.52 17.59 -5.56
N GLU A 354 8.09 16.33 -5.55
CA GLU A 354 7.90 15.54 -6.77
C GLU A 354 6.72 16.03 -7.64
N ASP A 355 5.68 16.62 -7.05
CA ASP A 355 4.55 17.16 -7.82
C ASP A 355 5.01 18.40 -8.62
N MET A 356 5.85 19.23 -8.00
CA MET A 356 6.49 20.36 -8.69
C MET A 356 7.54 19.89 -9.71
N LEU A 357 8.29 18.84 -9.38
CA LEU A 357 9.31 18.26 -10.26
C LEU A 357 8.70 17.71 -11.57
N LEU A 358 7.56 17.02 -11.47
CA LEU A 358 6.85 16.41 -12.60
C LEU A 358 6.04 17.42 -13.42
N LYS A 359 5.77 18.61 -12.89
CA LYS A 359 4.93 19.63 -13.54
C LYS A 359 5.40 19.99 -14.95
N ASN A 360 6.70 19.96 -15.22
CA ASN A 360 7.24 20.30 -16.55
C ASN A 360 7.60 19.06 -17.38
N VAL A 361 7.45 17.85 -16.84
CA VAL A 361 7.75 16.62 -17.57
C VAL A 361 6.58 16.28 -18.47
N LYS A 362 6.83 16.16 -19.78
CA LYS A 362 5.82 15.77 -20.76
C LYS A 362 6.03 14.34 -21.26
N TYR A 363 7.28 13.91 -21.36
CA TYR A 363 7.63 12.59 -21.87
C TYR A 363 8.63 11.87 -20.95
N ILE A 364 8.29 10.65 -20.56
CA ILE A 364 9.22 9.69 -19.95
C ILE A 364 9.49 8.64 -21.02
N LYS A 365 10.73 8.55 -21.53
CA LYS A 365 11.06 7.68 -22.67
C LYS A 365 10.97 6.20 -22.32
N GLY A 366 11.48 5.82 -21.15
CA GLY A 366 11.51 4.46 -20.66
C GLY A 366 10.50 4.22 -19.54
N ASN A 367 10.90 3.42 -18.57
CA ASN A 367 10.05 3.00 -17.45
C ASN A 367 9.87 4.13 -16.43
N ALA A 368 8.68 4.18 -15.83
CA ALA A 368 8.32 5.08 -14.75
C ALA A 368 7.78 4.27 -13.56
N ASN A 369 8.54 4.25 -12.47
CA ASN A 369 8.17 3.58 -11.22
C ASN A 369 7.85 4.62 -10.13
N PHE A 370 6.58 4.69 -9.76
CA PHE A 370 6.07 5.56 -8.70
C PHE A 370 5.86 4.83 -7.37
N SER A 371 6.25 3.55 -7.27
CA SER A 371 6.33 2.87 -5.97
C SER A 371 7.27 3.65 -5.05
N ASP A 372 6.84 3.87 -3.80
CA ASP A 372 7.51 4.70 -2.79
C ASP A 372 7.64 6.21 -3.11
N SER A 373 7.05 6.70 -4.21
CA SER A 373 7.04 8.14 -4.52
C SER A 373 6.12 8.93 -3.58
N SER A 374 6.53 10.16 -3.27
CA SER A 374 5.68 11.14 -2.60
C SER A 374 4.78 11.93 -3.56
N ALA A 375 4.95 11.76 -4.88
CA ALA A 375 4.10 12.38 -5.88
C ALA A 375 2.63 11.98 -5.68
N THR A 376 1.74 12.96 -5.78
CA THR A 376 0.30 12.77 -5.76
C THR A 376 -0.32 12.95 -7.15
N SER A 377 0.39 13.59 -8.08
CA SER A 377 -0.01 13.77 -9.47
C SER A 377 1.16 13.56 -10.45
N LEU A 378 0.85 13.13 -11.68
CA LEU A 378 1.82 13.13 -12.78
C LEU A 378 1.98 14.49 -13.47
N GLY A 379 1.20 15.50 -13.07
CA GLY A 379 1.26 16.82 -13.68
C GLY A 379 0.99 16.78 -15.19
N ASN A 380 1.97 17.20 -15.98
CA ASN A 380 1.85 17.34 -17.44
C ASN A 380 2.38 16.13 -18.23
N VAL A 381 2.72 15.01 -17.58
CA VAL A 381 3.21 13.82 -18.29
C VAL A 381 2.12 13.30 -19.23
N GLU A 382 2.42 13.26 -20.53
CA GLU A 382 1.50 12.76 -21.56
C GLU A 382 1.82 11.34 -22.01
N VAL A 383 3.10 10.96 -21.96
CA VAL A 383 3.57 9.67 -22.46
C VAL A 383 4.61 9.08 -21.54
N ILE A 384 4.41 7.81 -21.20
CA ILE A 384 5.43 6.91 -20.66
C ILE A 384 5.72 5.87 -21.73
N GLY A 385 6.95 5.81 -22.24
CA GLY A 385 7.31 4.95 -23.35
C GLY A 385 7.60 3.50 -22.94
N GLY A 386 7.92 3.25 -21.67
CA GLY A 386 8.06 1.90 -21.11
C GLY A 386 6.93 1.55 -20.15
N ASP A 387 7.27 0.78 -19.12
CA ASP A 387 6.36 0.36 -18.06
C ASP A 387 6.01 1.51 -17.11
N ALA A 388 4.77 1.59 -16.67
CA ALA A 388 4.29 2.52 -15.65
C ALA A 388 3.79 1.75 -14.42
N ILE A 389 4.51 1.88 -13.30
CA ILE A 389 4.21 1.17 -12.05
C ILE A 389 3.68 2.17 -11.02
N PHE A 390 2.39 2.04 -10.67
CA PHE A 390 1.70 2.84 -9.65
C PHE A 390 1.39 2.05 -8.38
N ARG A 391 1.91 0.82 -8.29
CA ARG A 391 1.62 -0.09 -7.18
C ARG A 391 2.02 0.55 -5.86
N GLU A 392 1.06 0.58 -4.93
CA GLU A 392 1.20 1.15 -3.58
C GLU A 392 1.67 2.62 -3.58
N SER A 393 1.50 3.33 -4.70
CA SER A 393 1.90 4.74 -4.84
C SER A 393 0.89 5.69 -4.20
N ARG A 394 1.34 6.93 -3.95
CA ARG A 394 0.49 8.03 -3.47
C ARG A 394 -0.18 8.82 -4.59
N VAL A 395 0.08 8.45 -5.84
CA VAL A 395 -0.53 9.07 -7.01
C VAL A 395 -2.03 8.84 -6.95
N LYS A 396 -2.80 9.92 -7.05
CA LYS A 396 -4.26 9.91 -7.13
C LYS A 396 -4.76 10.32 -8.51
N ASP A 397 -3.97 11.14 -9.20
CA ASP A 397 -4.28 11.72 -10.48
C ASP A 397 -3.15 11.45 -11.48
N ILE A 398 -3.45 10.72 -12.56
CA ILE A 398 -2.48 10.47 -13.63
C ILE A 398 -2.34 11.65 -14.62
N GLY A 399 -3.01 12.78 -14.33
CA GLY A 399 -2.87 14.02 -15.06
C GLY A 399 -3.24 13.88 -16.54
N LYS A 400 -2.37 14.37 -17.41
CA LYS A 400 -2.55 14.38 -18.87
C LYS A 400 -2.06 13.10 -19.58
N LEU A 401 -1.83 12.01 -18.84
CA LEU A 401 -1.26 10.79 -19.40
C LEU A 401 -2.20 10.20 -20.46
N LYS A 402 -1.72 10.11 -21.70
CA LYS A 402 -2.47 9.62 -22.87
C LYS A 402 -2.02 8.23 -23.31
N ARG A 403 -0.75 7.87 -23.07
CA ARG A 403 -0.17 6.62 -23.55
C ARG A 403 0.86 6.03 -22.60
N ILE A 404 0.78 4.71 -22.41
CA ILE A 404 1.80 3.87 -21.79
C ILE A 404 2.30 2.86 -22.84
N GLY A 405 3.61 2.77 -23.03
CA GLY A 405 4.23 1.91 -24.03
C GLY A 405 4.46 0.47 -23.58
N GLY A 406 4.57 0.23 -22.27
CA GLY A 406 4.75 -1.09 -21.68
C GLY A 406 3.57 -1.53 -20.80
N LEU A 407 3.89 -2.24 -19.73
CA LEU A 407 2.99 -2.63 -18.65
C LEU A 407 2.46 -1.39 -17.92
N ALA A 408 1.16 -1.34 -17.65
CA ALA A 408 0.55 -0.42 -16.71
C ALA A 408 0.06 -1.19 -15.47
N ASN A 409 0.70 -0.99 -14.32
CA ASN A 409 0.33 -1.65 -13.08
C ASN A 409 -0.31 -0.67 -12.10
N PHE A 410 -1.63 -0.76 -11.95
CA PHE A 410 -2.45 0.05 -11.04
C PHE A 410 -2.81 -0.69 -9.73
N SER A 411 -2.21 -1.85 -9.47
CA SER A 411 -2.57 -2.69 -8.33
C SER A 411 -2.39 -1.94 -7.02
N ASP A 412 -3.34 -2.04 -6.08
CA ASP A 412 -3.26 -1.38 -4.76
C ASP A 412 -3.01 0.15 -4.81
N SER A 413 -3.28 0.81 -5.94
CA SER A 413 -3.05 2.24 -6.11
C SER A 413 -4.19 3.10 -5.54
N GLN A 414 -3.92 4.39 -5.30
CA GLN A 414 -4.93 5.37 -4.88
C GLN A 414 -5.64 6.05 -6.07
N ILE A 415 -5.29 5.68 -7.29
CA ILE A 415 -5.89 6.20 -8.52
C ILE A 415 -7.35 5.75 -8.60
N THR A 416 -8.23 6.67 -8.95
CA THR A 416 -9.67 6.40 -9.09
C THR A 416 -10.17 6.60 -10.52
N SER A 417 -9.42 7.32 -11.35
CA SER A 417 -9.76 7.63 -12.74
C SER A 417 -8.54 7.46 -13.63
N LEU A 418 -8.76 6.91 -14.84
CA LEU A 418 -7.74 6.86 -15.91
C LEU A 418 -7.75 8.12 -16.80
N ASN A 419 -8.56 9.13 -16.49
CA ASN A 419 -8.62 10.41 -17.20
C ASN A 419 -8.64 10.23 -18.74
N ASP A 420 -7.67 10.83 -19.43
CA ASP A 420 -7.51 10.81 -20.89
C ASP A 420 -6.57 9.71 -21.39
N LEU A 421 -6.26 8.68 -20.58
CA LEU A 421 -5.43 7.56 -20.99
C LEU A 421 -6.14 6.77 -22.09
N LYS A 422 -5.59 6.80 -23.31
CA LYS A 422 -6.20 6.18 -24.50
C LYS A 422 -5.60 4.84 -24.89
N LYS A 423 -4.32 4.61 -24.57
CA LYS A 423 -3.59 3.44 -25.07
C LYS A 423 -2.58 2.92 -24.06
N ILE A 424 -2.62 1.60 -23.84
CA ILE A 424 -1.58 0.82 -23.18
C ILE A 424 -1.08 -0.19 -24.21
N GLN A 425 0.20 -0.16 -24.56
CA GLN A 425 0.76 -1.07 -25.56
C GLN A 425 1.10 -2.45 -24.95
N GLY A 426 1.42 -2.53 -23.67
CA GLY A 426 1.65 -3.79 -22.95
C GLY A 426 0.42 -4.27 -22.19
N ASN A 427 0.68 -4.87 -21.02
CA ASN A 427 -0.36 -5.40 -20.13
C ASN A 427 -0.97 -4.29 -19.26
N ALA A 428 -2.21 -4.47 -18.80
CA ALA A 428 -2.89 -3.59 -17.86
C ALA A 428 -3.43 -4.40 -16.68
N ILE A 429 -2.98 -4.08 -15.46
CA ILE A 429 -3.30 -4.83 -14.23
C ILE A 429 -4.00 -3.90 -13.23
N PHE A 430 -5.19 -4.31 -12.77
CA PHE A 430 -6.08 -3.50 -11.91
C PHE A 430 -6.44 -4.16 -10.57
N LYS A 431 -5.74 -5.22 -10.18
CA LYS A 431 -6.01 -6.00 -8.97
C LYS A 431 -6.07 -5.10 -7.72
N TYR A 432 -7.16 -5.19 -6.95
CA TYR A 432 -7.40 -4.38 -5.74
C TYR A 432 -7.31 -2.85 -5.93
N SER A 433 -7.33 -2.35 -7.17
CA SER A 433 -7.34 -0.92 -7.45
C SER A 433 -8.70 -0.29 -7.11
N LYS A 434 -8.74 1.03 -6.89
CA LYS A 434 -9.97 1.80 -6.67
C LYS A 434 -10.61 2.33 -7.95
N ILE A 435 -10.11 1.92 -9.10
CA ILE A 435 -10.60 2.34 -10.41
C ILE A 435 -11.89 1.59 -10.69
N ASP A 436 -12.97 2.31 -10.95
CA ASP A 436 -14.29 1.72 -11.25
C ASP A 436 -14.64 1.74 -12.75
N SER A 437 -13.93 2.54 -13.55
CA SER A 437 -14.08 2.66 -15.00
C SER A 437 -12.74 2.77 -15.73
N LEU A 438 -12.62 2.10 -16.88
CA LEU A 438 -11.45 2.27 -17.77
C LEU A 438 -11.50 3.57 -18.60
N GLY A 439 -12.60 4.33 -18.53
CA GLY A 439 -12.72 5.65 -19.13
C GLY A 439 -12.44 5.67 -20.64
N ASN A 440 -11.51 6.53 -21.06
CA ASN A 440 -11.16 6.76 -22.46
C ASN A 440 -10.18 5.72 -23.06
N LEU A 441 -9.85 4.66 -22.32
CA LEU A 441 -8.89 3.65 -22.76
C LEU A 441 -9.47 2.83 -23.91
N LYS A 442 -8.89 2.94 -25.11
CA LYS A 442 -9.38 2.25 -26.33
C LYS A 442 -8.67 0.96 -26.65
N HIS A 443 -7.40 0.86 -26.28
CA HIS A 443 -6.53 -0.22 -26.71
C HIS A 443 -5.58 -0.68 -25.62
N ILE A 444 -5.57 -1.99 -25.39
CA ILE A 444 -4.58 -2.71 -24.60
C ILE A 444 -3.88 -3.70 -25.55
N GLY A 445 -2.57 -3.55 -25.75
CA GLY A 445 -1.83 -4.43 -26.68
C GLY A 445 -1.52 -5.81 -26.11
N GLY A 446 -1.40 -5.93 -24.78
CA GLY A 446 -1.13 -7.17 -24.08
C GLY A 446 -2.35 -7.76 -23.38
N VAL A 447 -2.15 -8.13 -22.12
CA VAL A 447 -3.15 -8.75 -21.24
C VAL A 447 -3.93 -7.68 -20.46
N LEU A 448 -5.24 -7.82 -20.37
CA LEU A 448 -6.08 -7.14 -19.39
C LEU A 448 -6.38 -8.07 -18.22
N ASP A 449 -5.92 -7.72 -17.03
CA ASP A 449 -6.22 -8.43 -15.78
C ASP A 449 -7.11 -7.60 -14.86
N LEU A 450 -8.38 -8.02 -14.75
CA LEU A 450 -9.40 -7.44 -13.87
C LEU A 450 -9.74 -8.33 -12.68
N GLN A 451 -8.95 -9.36 -12.40
CA GLN A 451 -9.19 -10.25 -11.27
C GLN A 451 -9.21 -9.45 -9.96
N ASP A 452 -10.27 -9.64 -9.17
CA ASP A 452 -10.49 -8.98 -7.88
C ASP A 452 -10.38 -7.44 -7.94
N SER A 453 -10.72 -6.85 -9.08
CA SER A 453 -10.73 -5.39 -9.28
C SER A 453 -12.09 -4.76 -8.95
N GLU A 454 -12.09 -3.45 -8.69
CA GLU A 454 -13.31 -2.65 -8.52
C GLU A 454 -13.92 -2.17 -9.85
N VAL A 455 -13.29 -2.50 -10.99
CA VAL A 455 -13.73 -2.06 -12.32
C VAL A 455 -15.11 -2.66 -12.64
N LYS A 456 -16.06 -1.79 -12.93
CA LYS A 456 -17.44 -2.10 -13.33
C LYS A 456 -17.68 -1.78 -14.80
N ASP A 457 -16.95 -0.80 -15.33
CA ASP A 457 -17.15 -0.24 -16.65
C ASP A 457 -15.87 -0.30 -17.50
N LEU A 458 -15.94 -0.93 -18.68
CA LEU A 458 -14.81 -0.98 -19.62
C LEU A 458 -14.65 0.31 -20.44
N GLY A 459 -15.56 1.26 -20.32
CA GLY A 459 -15.52 2.54 -21.03
C GLY A 459 -15.45 2.34 -22.54
N GLU A 460 -14.49 3.02 -23.17
CA GLU A 460 -14.27 3.04 -24.62
C GLU A 460 -13.35 1.91 -25.11
N LEU A 461 -13.14 0.85 -24.32
CA LEU A 461 -12.18 -0.20 -24.67
C LEU A 461 -12.67 -1.01 -25.88
N GLU A 462 -11.95 -0.91 -27.00
CA GLU A 462 -12.32 -1.56 -28.26
C GLU A 462 -11.53 -2.86 -28.50
N THR A 463 -10.28 -2.94 -28.03
CA THR A 463 -9.38 -4.05 -28.38
C THR A 463 -8.41 -4.44 -27.26
N ILE A 464 -8.24 -5.76 -27.11
CA ILE A 464 -7.22 -6.39 -26.25
C ILE A 464 -6.37 -7.32 -27.12
N GLY A 465 -5.07 -7.06 -27.20
CA GLY A 465 -4.18 -7.72 -28.16
C GLY A 465 -3.79 -9.14 -27.78
N TRP A 466 -3.84 -9.51 -26.50
CA TRP A 466 -3.54 -10.88 -26.03
C TRP A 466 -4.71 -11.49 -25.25
N SER A 467 -4.68 -11.50 -23.92
CA SER A 467 -5.69 -12.18 -23.09
C SER A 467 -6.51 -11.20 -22.26
N ALA A 468 -7.74 -11.56 -21.93
CA ALA A 468 -8.59 -10.82 -21.00
C ALA A 468 -9.09 -11.75 -19.90
N PHE A 469 -8.89 -11.35 -18.64
CA PHE A 469 -9.30 -12.10 -17.46
C PHE A 469 -10.34 -11.31 -16.66
N PHE A 470 -11.60 -11.76 -16.72
CA PHE A 470 -12.75 -11.14 -16.01
C PHE A 470 -13.14 -11.90 -14.74
N ASN A 471 -12.29 -12.83 -14.28
CA ASN A 471 -12.61 -13.72 -13.17
C ASN A 471 -12.87 -12.93 -11.88
N ASN A 472 -13.98 -13.20 -11.19
CA ASN A 472 -14.39 -12.47 -9.98
C ASN A 472 -14.49 -10.93 -10.14
N SER A 473 -14.51 -10.40 -11.37
CA SER A 473 -14.63 -8.96 -11.60
C SER A 473 -16.05 -8.44 -11.41
N LYS A 474 -16.20 -7.12 -11.25
CA LYS A 474 -17.51 -6.45 -11.12
C LYS A 474 -18.12 -6.02 -12.47
N VAL A 475 -17.45 -6.31 -13.57
CA VAL A 475 -17.91 -6.01 -14.93
C VAL A 475 -19.15 -6.84 -15.25
N THR A 476 -20.17 -6.19 -15.81
CA THR A 476 -21.45 -6.83 -16.20
C THR A 476 -21.71 -6.80 -17.71
N SER A 477 -21.12 -5.84 -18.44
CA SER A 477 -21.19 -5.70 -19.90
C SER A 477 -19.81 -5.35 -20.47
N LEU A 478 -19.49 -5.90 -21.65
CA LEU A 478 -18.24 -5.59 -22.38
C LEU A 478 -18.34 -4.36 -23.29
N LYS A 479 -19.54 -3.78 -23.46
CA LYS A 479 -19.79 -2.57 -24.26
C LYS A 479 -19.15 -2.61 -25.65
N HIS A 480 -18.17 -1.75 -25.91
CA HIS A 480 -17.53 -1.54 -27.22
C HIS A 480 -16.37 -2.49 -27.51
N LEU A 481 -16.06 -3.43 -26.61
CA LEU A 481 -14.95 -4.36 -26.79
C LEU A 481 -15.24 -5.31 -27.94
N LYS A 482 -14.50 -5.16 -29.05
CA LYS A 482 -14.69 -5.91 -30.29
C LYS A 482 -13.83 -7.17 -30.40
N ARG A 483 -12.63 -7.13 -29.83
CA ARG A 483 -11.60 -8.13 -30.09
C ARG A 483 -10.75 -8.47 -28.89
N ILE A 484 -10.56 -9.77 -28.65
CA ILE A 484 -9.54 -10.34 -27.77
C ILE A 484 -8.61 -11.22 -28.61
N GLY A 485 -7.31 -10.92 -28.62
CA GLY A 485 -6.36 -11.51 -29.56
C GLY A 485 -6.04 -12.98 -29.32
N TYR A 486 -6.20 -13.47 -28.10
CA TYR A 486 -5.89 -14.84 -27.68
C TYR A 486 -6.95 -15.39 -26.72
N LYS A 487 -6.75 -15.38 -25.40
CA LYS A 487 -7.63 -16.06 -24.44
C LYS A 487 -8.61 -15.09 -23.77
N ALA A 488 -9.88 -15.46 -23.68
CA ALA A 488 -10.88 -14.73 -22.90
C ALA A 488 -11.42 -15.62 -21.77
N SER A 489 -11.19 -15.22 -20.50
CA SER A 489 -11.72 -15.94 -19.34
C SER A 489 -12.83 -15.16 -18.66
N PHE A 490 -14.02 -15.75 -18.64
CA PHE A 490 -15.22 -15.29 -17.94
C PHE A 490 -15.55 -16.17 -16.74
N MET A 491 -14.60 -16.98 -16.27
CA MET A 491 -14.82 -17.94 -15.19
C MET A 491 -15.27 -17.22 -13.91
N ASN A 492 -16.37 -17.66 -13.30
CA ASN A 492 -16.95 -17.01 -12.11
C ASN A 492 -17.22 -15.50 -12.27
N SER A 493 -17.35 -15.01 -13.51
CA SER A 493 -17.52 -13.56 -13.75
C SER A 493 -18.97 -13.10 -13.59
N ASN A 494 -19.14 -11.80 -13.37
CA ASN A 494 -20.46 -11.14 -13.36
C ASN A 494 -20.94 -10.69 -14.75
N VAL A 495 -20.15 -10.97 -15.80
CA VAL A 495 -20.49 -10.57 -17.17
C VAL A 495 -21.76 -11.31 -17.61
N THR A 496 -22.72 -10.55 -18.12
CA THR A 496 -23.98 -11.06 -18.67
C THR A 496 -24.18 -10.65 -20.13
N ASP A 497 -23.55 -9.56 -20.54
CA ASP A 497 -23.64 -8.97 -21.87
C ASP A 497 -22.24 -8.88 -22.51
N LEU A 498 -22.06 -9.54 -23.64
CA LEU A 498 -20.81 -9.55 -24.39
C LEU A 498 -20.63 -8.31 -25.28
N GLY A 499 -21.64 -7.44 -25.36
CA GLY A 499 -21.59 -6.21 -26.15
C GLY A 499 -21.19 -6.47 -27.60
N GLU A 500 -20.23 -5.67 -28.09
CA GLU A 500 -19.71 -5.74 -29.45
C GLU A 500 -18.62 -6.82 -29.64
N LEU A 501 -18.42 -7.76 -28.71
CA LEU A 501 -17.32 -8.73 -28.83
C LEU A 501 -17.56 -9.71 -29.97
N GLU A 502 -16.78 -9.57 -31.04
CA GLU A 502 -16.91 -10.36 -32.26
C GLU A 502 -15.84 -11.46 -32.42
N TYR A 503 -14.65 -11.25 -31.85
CA TYR A 503 -13.49 -12.12 -32.12
C TYR A 503 -12.70 -12.48 -30.87
N ILE A 504 -12.43 -13.78 -30.73
CA ILE A 504 -11.51 -14.37 -29.75
C ILE A 504 -10.49 -15.23 -30.51
N GLY A 505 -9.20 -14.87 -30.45
CA GLY A 505 -8.17 -15.52 -31.27
C GLY A 505 -7.61 -16.83 -30.73
N GLY A 506 -8.02 -17.25 -29.53
CA GLY A 506 -7.68 -18.49 -28.87
C GLY A 506 -8.90 -19.04 -28.12
N ASP A 507 -8.71 -19.47 -26.88
CA ASP A 507 -9.76 -20.11 -26.10
C ASP A 507 -10.69 -19.10 -25.41
N ALA A 508 -11.94 -19.51 -25.22
CA ALA A 508 -12.94 -18.79 -24.45
C ALA A 508 -13.46 -19.66 -23.30
N ILE A 509 -13.39 -19.16 -22.06
CA ILE A 509 -13.76 -19.91 -20.86
C ILE A 509 -15.00 -19.27 -20.24
N PHE A 510 -16.13 -19.98 -20.28
CA PHE A 510 -17.44 -19.57 -19.78
C PHE A 510 -17.90 -20.36 -18.54
N ILE A 511 -17.00 -21.13 -17.91
CA ILE A 511 -17.30 -21.98 -16.76
C ILE A 511 -17.80 -21.14 -15.58
N ASN A 512 -18.93 -21.54 -15.01
CA ASN A 512 -19.65 -20.81 -13.97
C ASN A 512 -19.85 -19.32 -14.29
N SER A 513 -20.02 -18.99 -15.57
CA SER A 513 -20.33 -17.62 -16.00
C SER A 513 -21.84 -17.39 -16.07
N LYS A 514 -22.25 -16.12 -16.05
CA LYS A 514 -23.66 -15.71 -16.21
C LYS A 514 -24.06 -15.45 -17.67
N ILE A 515 -23.13 -15.68 -18.61
CA ILE A 515 -23.31 -15.41 -20.04
C ILE A 515 -24.19 -16.50 -20.64
N LYS A 516 -25.32 -16.10 -21.23
CA LYS A 516 -26.27 -17.01 -21.89
C LYS A 516 -26.31 -16.83 -23.40
N ASP A 517 -26.15 -15.59 -23.86
CA ASP A 517 -26.09 -15.26 -25.28
C ASP A 517 -24.65 -14.98 -25.70
N THR A 518 -24.23 -15.63 -26.79
CA THR A 518 -22.93 -15.49 -27.42
C THR A 518 -23.06 -15.10 -28.89
N SER A 519 -24.23 -14.61 -29.30
CA SER A 519 -24.55 -14.26 -30.68
C SER A 519 -23.65 -13.18 -31.28
N SER A 520 -23.10 -12.29 -30.44
CA SER A 520 -22.14 -11.27 -30.86
C SER A 520 -20.82 -11.87 -31.35
N ILE A 521 -20.40 -13.02 -30.80
CA ILE A 521 -19.12 -13.64 -31.13
C ILE A 521 -19.22 -14.34 -32.48
N LYS A 522 -18.61 -13.74 -33.50
CA LYS A 522 -18.52 -14.29 -34.86
C LYS A 522 -17.46 -15.38 -34.97
N GLN A 523 -16.35 -15.26 -34.24
CA GLN A 523 -15.24 -16.19 -34.34
C GLN A 523 -14.54 -16.45 -32.99
N ILE A 524 -14.40 -17.74 -32.68
CA ILE A 524 -13.44 -18.26 -31.71
C ILE A 524 -12.48 -19.18 -32.46
N ARG A 525 -11.19 -18.90 -32.42
CA ARG A 525 -10.19 -19.74 -33.12
C ARG A 525 -9.85 -21.00 -32.33
N GLY A 526 -9.68 -20.89 -31.01
CA GLY A 526 -9.47 -22.01 -30.10
C GLY A 526 -10.78 -22.66 -29.66
N GLU A 527 -10.79 -23.17 -28.43
CA GLU A 527 -11.90 -23.92 -27.85
C GLU A 527 -12.77 -23.04 -26.94
N ALA A 528 -14.06 -23.36 -26.86
CA ALA A 528 -15.00 -22.74 -25.93
C ALA A 528 -15.36 -23.74 -24.81
N PHE A 529 -15.05 -23.37 -23.58
CA PHE A 529 -15.29 -24.19 -22.38
C PHE A 529 -16.49 -23.69 -21.58
N TYR A 530 -17.39 -24.57 -21.16
CA TYR A 530 -18.65 -24.21 -20.49
C TYR A 530 -19.17 -25.30 -19.54
N ASP A 531 -20.07 -24.91 -18.62
CA ASP A 531 -20.75 -25.85 -17.73
C ASP A 531 -21.83 -26.60 -18.50
N LYS A 532 -21.97 -27.91 -18.25
CA LYS A 532 -23.04 -28.72 -18.88
C LYS A 532 -24.45 -28.16 -18.63
N LYS A 533 -24.67 -27.48 -17.49
CA LYS A 533 -25.96 -26.90 -17.07
C LYS A 533 -26.23 -25.49 -17.62
N ASN A 534 -25.18 -24.75 -17.98
CA ASN A 534 -25.25 -23.35 -18.42
C ASN A 534 -24.61 -23.18 -19.80
N LYS A 535 -24.98 -24.04 -20.74
CA LYS A 535 -24.45 -24.01 -22.12
C LYS A 535 -24.98 -22.79 -22.88
N PRO A 536 -24.13 -21.96 -23.49
CA PRO A 536 -24.60 -20.84 -24.30
C PRO A 536 -25.26 -21.31 -25.61
N THR A 537 -26.29 -20.59 -26.06
CA THR A 537 -27.24 -21.09 -27.07
C THR A 537 -26.78 -21.04 -28.53
N LYS A 538 -25.65 -20.38 -28.87
CA LYS A 538 -25.28 -20.08 -30.28
C LYS A 538 -23.81 -20.30 -30.68
N LEU A 539 -23.04 -21.09 -29.94
CA LEU A 539 -21.66 -21.44 -30.32
C LEU A 539 -21.61 -22.63 -31.29
N ASN A 540 -20.65 -22.60 -32.22
CA ASN A 540 -20.41 -23.70 -33.15
C ASN A 540 -20.05 -24.99 -32.38
N LYS A 541 -20.86 -26.04 -32.54
CA LYS A 541 -20.81 -27.28 -31.75
C LYS A 541 -19.45 -28.00 -31.79
N SER A 542 -18.67 -27.84 -32.86
CA SER A 542 -17.37 -28.53 -33.02
C SER A 542 -16.24 -27.96 -32.17
N LYS A 543 -16.39 -26.74 -31.65
CA LYS A 543 -15.39 -26.04 -30.82
C LYS A 543 -15.81 -25.94 -29.35
N MET A 544 -16.78 -26.75 -28.94
CA MET A 544 -17.41 -26.67 -27.63
C MET A 544 -16.99 -27.85 -26.76
N LYS A 545 -16.19 -27.58 -25.72
CA LYS A 545 -15.76 -28.58 -24.73
C LYS A 545 -16.45 -28.34 -23.38
N SER A 546 -16.96 -29.40 -22.74
CA SER A 546 -17.51 -29.28 -21.39
C SER A 546 -16.40 -29.13 -20.35
N GLU A 547 -16.73 -28.57 -19.18
CA GLU A 547 -15.85 -28.44 -18.01
C GLU A 547 -14.93 -29.64 -17.74
N SER A 548 -15.44 -30.87 -17.87
CA SER A 548 -14.66 -32.11 -17.67
C SER A 548 -13.44 -32.23 -18.58
N ALA A 549 -13.45 -31.62 -19.76
CA ALA A 549 -12.33 -31.61 -20.70
C ALA A 549 -11.34 -30.44 -20.45
N LEU A 550 -11.66 -29.51 -19.55
CA LEU A 550 -10.74 -28.46 -19.12
C LEU A 550 -9.84 -28.95 -17.96
N LEU A 551 -10.36 -29.80 -17.07
CA LEU A 551 -9.58 -30.41 -15.98
C LEU A 551 -8.39 -31.23 -16.51
N ASP A 552 -8.52 -31.86 -17.68
CA ASP A 552 -7.42 -32.55 -18.38
C ASP A 552 -6.35 -31.60 -18.95
N ILE A 553 -6.58 -30.28 -18.96
CA ILE A 553 -5.72 -29.25 -19.58
C ILE A 553 -5.13 -28.30 -18.52
N ILE A 554 -5.70 -28.21 -17.32
CA ILE A 554 -5.27 -27.28 -16.24
C ILE A 554 -4.03 -27.78 -15.48
N ASP A 555 -3.61 -29.05 -15.65
CA ASP A 555 -2.43 -29.64 -15.00
C ASP A 555 -1.05 -29.30 -15.65
N VAL A 556 -0.93 -28.17 -16.37
CA VAL A 556 0.36 -27.69 -16.95
C VAL A 556 0.63 -26.22 -16.65
#